data_AF-A0A916FNU5-F1
#
_entry.id   AF-A0A916FNU5-F1
#
_cell.length_a   1.000
_cell.length_b   1.000
_cell.length_c   1.000
_cell.angle_alpha   90.00
_cell.angle_beta   90.00
_cell.angle_gamma   90.00
#
_symmetry.space_group_name_H-M   'P 1'
#
loop_
_entity.id
_entity.type
_entity.pdbx_description
1 polymer ?
#
loop_
_entity_poly.entity_id
_entity_poly.type
_entity_poly.pdbx_seq_one_letter_code
_entity_poly.pdbx_strand_id
1 'polypeptide(L)' 'MITESAKVTADIEAEVVSVSGQVNGNIKALKVEILATGRIWGDVVTCAFTTEEGAFLRGSVTFQNEI' A
#
# COMPACT_ATOMS: atom_id res chain seq x y z
N MET A 1 -2.94 -9.46 -0.08
CA MET A 1 -1.46 -9.43 -0.20
C MET A 1 -1.07 -9.35 -1.66
N ILE A 2 -0.11 -8.50 -2.00
CA ILE A 2 0.50 -8.37 -3.34
C ILE A 2 1.94 -8.87 -3.25
N THR A 3 2.29 -9.92 -3.99
CA THR A 3 3.62 -10.58 -3.93
C THR A 3 4.64 -9.92 -4.87
N GLU A 4 5.93 -10.21 -4.72
CA GLU A 4 7.02 -9.54 -5.45
C GLU A 4 6.89 -9.51 -6.97
N SER A 5 6.36 -10.58 -7.57
CA SER A 5 6.15 -10.67 -9.02
C SER A 5 4.84 -10.04 -9.48
N ALA A 6 3.95 -9.69 -8.55
CA ALA A 6 2.63 -9.15 -8.87
C ALA A 6 2.72 -7.68 -9.27
N LYS A 7 2.01 -7.34 -10.34
CA LYS A 7 1.81 -5.98 -10.83
C LYS A 7 0.32 -5.71 -10.86
N VAL A 8 -0.14 -4.81 -10.01
CA VAL A 8 -1.55 -4.44 -9.90
C VAL A 8 -1.72 -3.03 -10.45
N THR A 9 -2.71 -2.84 -11.31
CA THR A 9 -3.12 -1.52 -11.82
C THR A 9 -4.62 -1.37 -11.58
N ALA A 10 -4.95 -0.99 -10.35
CA ALA A 10 -6.31 -0.83 -9.85
C ALA A 10 -6.26 -0.16 -8.47
N ASP A 11 -7.36 0.48 -8.08
CA ASP A 11 -7.56 0.89 -6.69
C ASP A 11 -7.87 -0.34 -5.82
N ILE A 12 -7.33 -0.35 -4.60
CA ILE A 12 -7.42 -1.47 -3.66
C ILE A 12 -8.14 -1.00 -2.41
N GLU A 13 -9.26 -1.67 -2.08
CA GLU A 13 -9.96 -1.50 -0.82
C GLU A 13 -9.99 -2.85 -0.06
N ALA A 14 -9.46 -2.86 1.16
CA ALA A 14 -9.39 -4.06 2.00
C ALA A 14 -9.17 -3.68 3.47
N GLU A 15 -9.33 -4.60 4.41
CA GLU A 15 -8.97 -4.32 5.81
C GLU A 15 -7.46 -4.24 6.02
N VAL A 16 -6.71 -5.19 5.45
CA VAL A 16 -5.25 -5.27 5.60
C VAL A 16 -4.61 -5.49 4.24
N VAL A 17 -3.60 -4.67 3.91
CA VAL A 17 -2.86 -4.76 2.66
C VAL A 17 -1.36 -4.83 2.94
N SER A 18 -0.74 -5.96 2.63
CA SER A 18 0.72 -6.09 2.57
C SER A 18 1.20 -6.13 1.12
N VAL A 19 2.21 -5.31 0.80
CA VAL A 19 2.74 -5.10 -0.56
C VAL A 19 4.22 -5.43 -0.61
N SER A 20 4.60 -6.48 -1.33
CA SER A 20 5.98 -6.73 -1.80
C SER A 20 6.14 -6.59 -3.31
N GLY A 21 5.04 -6.46 -4.06
CA GLY A 21 5.03 -6.22 -5.51
C GLY A 21 4.86 -4.76 -5.90
N GLN A 22 4.37 -4.54 -7.12
CA GLN A 22 4.12 -3.23 -7.69
C GLN A 22 2.61 -2.93 -7.73
N VAL A 23 2.22 -1.78 -7.17
CA VAL A 23 0.84 -1.26 -7.21
C VAL A 23 0.85 0.10 -7.88
N ASN A 24 0.02 0.26 -8.91
CA ASN A 24 -0.28 1.54 -9.53
C ASN A 24 -1.78 1.82 -9.39
N GLY A 25 -2.12 2.65 -8.41
CA GLY A 25 -3.49 2.85 -7.95
C GLY A 25 -3.51 3.21 -6.47
N ASN A 26 -4.66 3.67 -6.00
CA ASN A 26 -4.83 4.12 -4.62
C ASN A 26 -5.12 2.93 -3.70
N ILE A 27 -4.69 3.03 -2.45
CA ILE A 27 -4.95 2.00 -1.45
C ILE A 27 -5.76 2.61 -0.31
N LYS A 28 -6.88 1.97 0.02
CA LYS A 28 -7.74 2.33 1.15
C LYS A 28 -7.87 1.10 2.05
N ALA A 29 -7.23 1.14 3.22
CA ALA A 29 -7.25 -0.02 4.12
C ALA A 29 -7.01 0.33 5.59
N LEU A 30 -7.51 -0.46 6.53
CA LEU A 30 -7.30 -0.20 7.97
C LEU A 30 -5.81 -0.28 8.33
N LYS A 31 -5.10 -1.23 7.71
CA LYS A 31 -3.66 -1.40 7.87
C LYS A 31 -2.99 -1.59 6.52
N VAL A 32 -1.93 -0.84 6.27
CA VAL A 32 -1.09 -0.97 5.08
C VAL A 32 0.34 -1.23 5.50
N GLU A 33 0.95 -2.28 4.94
CA GLU A 33 2.33 -2.68 5.16
C GLU A 33 3.05 -2.73 3.81
N ILE A 34 4.15 -1.97 3.67
CA ILE A 34 5.02 -2.06 2.51
C ILE A 34 6.26 -2.84 2.91
N LEU A 35 6.44 -4.01 2.30
CA LEU A 35 7.59 -4.88 2.51
C LEU A 35 8.79 -4.36 1.72
N ALA A 36 9.98 -4.92 1.96
CA ALA A 36 11.26 -4.41 1.44
C ALA A 36 11.32 -4.17 -0.08
N THR A 37 10.55 -4.93 -0.87
CA THR A 37 10.49 -4.83 -2.34
C THR A 37 9.23 -4.12 -2.85
N GLY A 38 8.31 -3.75 -1.96
CA GLY A 38 7.02 -3.15 -2.28
C GLY A 38 7.15 -1.77 -2.89
N ARG A 39 6.41 -1.52 -3.98
CA ARG A 39 6.41 -0.26 -4.70
C ARG A 39 4.99 0.21 -4.99
N ILE A 40 4.63 1.39 -4.49
CA ILE A 40 3.31 1.99 -4.67
C ILE A 40 3.43 3.30 -5.45
N TRP A 41 2.63 3.45 -6.49
CA TRP A 41 2.37 4.70 -7.19
C TRP A 41 0.89 5.04 -7.04
N GLY A 42 0.58 5.96 -6.14
CA GLY A 42 -0.79 6.29 -5.76
C GLY A 42 -0.88 6.75 -4.31
N ASP A 43 -2.06 7.21 -3.93
CA ASP A 43 -2.32 7.70 -2.58
C ASP A 43 -2.79 6.55 -1.67
N VAL A 44 -2.42 6.62 -0.40
CA VAL A 44 -2.77 5.62 0.62
C VAL A 44 -3.60 6.27 1.71
N VAL A 45 -4.80 5.75 1.95
CA VAL A 45 -5.65 6.12 3.10
C VAL A 45 -5.66 4.95 4.07
N THR A 46 -5.21 5.18 5.31
CA THR A 46 -5.12 4.10 6.29
C THR A 46 -5.24 4.56 7.73
N CYS A 47 -5.62 3.66 8.64
CA CYS A 47 -5.53 3.90 10.08
C CYS A 47 -4.12 3.59 10.62
N ALA A 48 -3.42 2.64 9.99
CA ALA A 48 -2.09 2.18 10.40
C ALA A 48 -1.19 1.92 9.18
N PHE A 49 0.04 2.41 9.23
CA PHE A 49 1.00 2.31 8.13
C PHE A 49 2.35 1.82 8.63
N THR A 50 2.90 0.79 8.00
CA THR A 50 4.27 0.31 8.28
C THR A 50 5.04 0.11 6.98
N THR A 51 6.35 0.33 7.04
CA THR A 51 7.26 0.18 5.90
C THR A 51 8.55 -0.49 6.34
N GLU A 52 9.05 -1.39 5.52
CA GLU A 52 10.38 -1.98 5.67
C GLU A 52 11.44 -1.19 4.89
N GLU A 53 12.72 -1.45 5.18
CA GLU A 53 13.83 -0.87 4.42
C GLU A 53 13.76 -1.31 2.95
N GLY A 54 13.85 -0.35 2.02
CA GLY A 54 13.73 -0.59 0.58
C GLY A 54 12.33 -0.39 0.01
N ALA A 55 11.31 -0.27 0.88
CA ALA A 55 9.96 0.09 0.48
C ALA A 55 9.94 1.43 -0.27
N PHE A 56 9.16 1.50 -1.34
CA PHE A 56 9.00 2.70 -2.16
C PHE A 56 7.54 3.11 -2.25
N LEU A 57 7.26 4.36 -1.92
CA LEU A 57 5.95 4.97 -2.11
C LEU A 57 6.10 6.30 -2.83
N ARG A 58 5.31 6.48 -3.89
CA ARG A 58 5.16 7.75 -4.60
C ARG A 58 3.69 8.15 -4.60
N GLY A 59 3.37 9.14 -3.77
CA GLY A 59 2.03 9.64 -3.51
C GLY A 59 1.96 10.20 -2.10
N SER A 60 0.75 10.35 -1.59
CA SER A 60 0.49 10.83 -0.23
C SER A 60 -0.05 9.71 0.65
N VAL A 61 0.37 9.69 1.92
CA VAL A 61 -0.25 8.83 2.94
C VAL A 61 -1.13 9.70 3.82
N THR A 62 -2.42 9.39 3.87
CA THR A 62 -3.41 10.09 4.70
C THR A 62 -3.87 9.15 5.81
N PHE A 63 -3.77 9.60 7.05
CA PHE A 63 -4.28 8.86 8.20
C PHE A 63 -5.71 9.29 8.51
N GLN A 64 -6.65 8.34 8.57
CA GLN A 64 -8.05 8.58 8.91
C GLN A 64 -8.53 7.57 9.95
N ASN A 65 -9.39 8.00 10.87
CA ASN A 65 -9.97 7.14 11.91
C ASN A 65 -11.20 6.34 11.42
N GLU A 66 -11.69 6.64 10.23
CA GLU A 66 -12.83 5.99 9.58
C GLU A 66 -12.48 5.79 8.10
N ILE A 67 -12.79 4.62 7.55
CA ILE A 67 -12.53 4.23 6.17
C ILE A 67 -13.86 4.04 5.46
#